data_AF-A0A0S8KPE9-F1
#
_entry.id   AF-A0A0S8KPE9-F1
#
_cell.length_a   1.000
_cell.length_b   1.000
_cell.length_c   1.000
_cell.angle_alpha   90.00
_cell.angle_beta   90.00
_cell.angle_gamma   90.00
#
_symmetry.space_group_name_H-M   'P 1'
#
loop_
_entity.id
_entity.type
_entity.pdbx_description
1 polymer ?
#
loop_
_entity_poly.entity_id
_entity_poly.type
_entity_poly.pdbx_seq_one_letter_code
_entity_poly.pdbx_strand_id
1 'polypeptide(L)'
;MQDKKSLPKLVVFGDPKKQGVREAIEQFVSFARDKAQIVASYSIEDLKNASDQGATLAAADDPIIQAAGPASTKADVLKTCDFAVVFGGDGSIISTARIVSRASVPVIGVN
;
A
#
# COMPACT_ATOMS: atom_id res chain seq x y z
N MET A 1 28.91 -16.41 -5.90
CA MET A 1 28.32 -15.53 -4.89
C MET A 1 26.81 -15.65 -5.04
N GLN A 2 26.07 -16.14 -4.04
CA GLN A 2 24.62 -16.07 -4.08
C GLN A 2 24.24 -14.65 -3.69
N ASP A 3 23.65 -13.89 -4.62
CA ASP A 3 23.06 -12.61 -4.29
C ASP A 3 22.01 -12.83 -3.21
N LYS A 4 22.20 -12.19 -2.06
CA LYS A 4 21.23 -12.21 -0.97
C LYS A 4 19.99 -11.47 -1.49
N LYS A 5 19.01 -12.24 -2.00
CA LYS A 5 17.80 -11.68 -2.61
C LYS A 5 17.13 -10.77 -1.60
N SER A 6 17.04 -9.47 -1.92
CA SER A 6 16.36 -8.50 -1.07
C SER A 6 14.89 -8.89 -0.94
N LEU A 7 14.29 -8.59 0.22
CA LEU A 7 12.86 -8.81 0.41
C LEU A 7 12.06 -8.00 -0.61
N PRO A 8 10.97 -8.55 -1.17
CA PRO A 8 10.09 -7.80 -2.05
C PRO A 8 9.50 -6.60 -1.32
N LYS A 9 9.40 -5.46 -2.01
CA LYS A 9 8.84 -4.22 -1.50
C LYS A 9 7.38 -4.11 -1.90
N LEU A 10 6.50 -3.86 -0.94
CA LEU A 10 5.08 -3.73 -1.22
C LEU A 10 4.47 -2.52 -0.52
N VAL A 11 3.38 -2.04 -1.10
CA VAL A 11 2.49 -1.03 -0.51
C VAL A 11 1.15 -1.69 -0.16
N VAL A 12 0.57 -1.29 0.97
CA VAL A 12 -0.76 -1.74 1.40
C VAL A 12 -1.78 -0.62 1.20
N PHE A 13 -2.94 -0.99 0.68
CA PHE A 13 -4.10 -0.11 0.59
C PHE A 13 -5.28 -0.76 1.30
N GLY A 14 -6.04 0.02 2.05
CA GLY A 14 -7.26 -0.44 2.69
C GLY A 14 -7.86 0.66 3.56
N ASP A 15 -9.14 0.54 3.91
CA ASP A 15 -9.79 1.49 4.80
C ASP A 15 -9.78 0.95 6.24
N PRO A 16 -8.88 1.44 7.13
CA PRO A 16 -8.76 0.92 8.49
C PRO A 16 -9.96 1.26 9.38
N LYS A 17 -10.88 2.14 8.93
CA LYS A 17 -12.15 2.41 9.63
C LYS A 17 -13.12 1.25 9.50
N LYS A 18 -12.93 0.36 8.52
CA LYS A 18 -13.73 -0.85 8.36
C LYS A 18 -13.08 -2.00 9.10
N GLN A 19 -13.74 -2.48 10.16
CA GLN A 19 -13.18 -3.49 11.07
C GLN A 19 -12.60 -4.71 10.34
N GLY A 20 -13.35 -5.33 9.40
CA GLY A 20 -12.87 -6.50 8.66
C GLY A 20 -11.62 -6.22 7.80
N VAL A 21 -11.49 -5.01 7.26
CA VAL A 21 -10.30 -4.60 6.51
C VAL A 21 -9.12 -4.40 7.44
N ARG A 22 -9.32 -3.73 8.58
CA ARG A 22 -8.30 -3.53 9.61
C ARG A 22 -7.72 -4.85 10.11
N GLU A 23 -8.58 -5.78 10.51
CA GLU A 23 -8.16 -7.09 11.02
C GLU A 23 -7.37 -7.88 9.97
N ALA A 24 -7.81 -7.85 8.70
CA ALA A 24 -7.10 -8.49 7.60
C ALA A 24 -5.71 -7.87 7.35
N ILE A 25 -5.60 -6.54 7.41
CA ILE A 25 -4.31 -5.84 7.29
C ILE A 25 -3.38 -6.22 8.45
N GLU A 26 -3.87 -6.22 9.70
CA GLU A 26 -3.07 -6.60 10.86
C GLU A 26 -2.52 -8.03 10.75
N GLN A 27 -3.37 -8.98 10.35
CA GLN A 27 -2.96 -10.38 10.12
C GLN A 27 -1.95 -10.50 8.98
N PHE A 28 -2.16 -9.77 7.88
CA PHE A 28 -1.26 -9.76 6.74
C PHE A 28 0.11 -9.16 7.11
N VAL A 29 0.14 -8.03 7.80
CA VAL A 29 1.38 -7.38 8.26
C VAL A 29 2.17 -8.31 9.18
N SER A 30 1.48 -8.98 10.12
CA SER A 30 2.08 -10.00 10.99
C SER A 30 2.69 -11.16 10.18
N PHE A 31 1.95 -11.68 9.19
CA PHE A 31 2.42 -12.74 8.31
C PHE A 31 3.62 -12.31 7.44
N ALA A 32 3.66 -11.06 6.99
CA ALA A 32 4.61 -10.54 6.02
C ALA A 32 5.93 -10.04 6.62
N ARG A 33 6.01 -9.88 7.95
CA ARG A 33 7.14 -9.26 8.68
C ARG A 33 8.54 -9.67 8.20
N ASP A 34 8.76 -10.96 7.96
CA ASP A 34 10.07 -11.50 7.54
C ASP A 34 10.09 -11.95 6.07
N LYS A 35 9.04 -11.59 5.31
CA LYS A 35 8.83 -12.03 3.92
C LYS A 35 8.76 -10.89 2.92
N ALA A 36 8.49 -9.67 3.37
CA ALA A 36 8.39 -8.49 2.53
C ALA A 36 8.73 -7.22 3.33
N GLN A 37 9.14 -6.18 2.61
CA GLN A 37 9.28 -4.84 3.13
C GLN A 37 8.03 -4.02 2.79
N ILE A 38 7.24 -3.67 3.81
CA ILE A 38 6.08 -2.77 3.63
C ILE A 38 6.61 -1.34 3.62
N VAL A 39 6.56 -0.68 2.46
CA VAL A 39 7.13 0.66 2.29
C VAL A 39 6.15 1.78 2.67
N ALA A 40 4.86 1.53 2.56
CA ALA A 40 3.80 2.47 2.96
C ALA A 40 2.44 1.76 3.13
N SER A 41 1.53 2.45 3.82
CA SER A 41 0.10 2.13 3.90
C SER A 41 -0.73 3.38 3.63
N TYR A 42 -1.83 3.24 2.87
CA TYR A 42 -2.71 4.34 2.54
C TYR A 42 -4.19 3.96 2.68
N SER A 43 -5.02 4.92 3.10
CA SER A 43 -6.47 4.75 2.98
C SER A 43 -6.91 4.85 1.52
N ILE A 44 -7.91 4.05 1.15
CA ILE A 44 -8.54 4.15 -0.18
C ILE A 44 -9.26 5.49 -0.34
N GLU A 45 -9.68 6.12 0.75
CA GLU A 45 -10.26 7.46 0.72
C GLU A 45 -9.22 8.51 0.25
N ASP A 46 -7.96 8.36 0.67
CA ASP A 46 -6.85 9.25 0.31
C ASP A 46 -6.49 9.17 -1.19
N LEU A 47 -6.82 8.05 -1.83
CA LEU A 47 -6.65 7.85 -3.27
C LEU A 47 -7.67 8.65 -4.10
N LYS A 48 -8.88 8.87 -3.57
CA LYS A 48 -9.96 9.55 -4.30
C LYS A 48 -9.76 11.06 -4.38
N ASN A 49 -9.09 11.65 -3.38
CA ASN A 49 -8.87 13.09 -3.30
C ASN A 49 -7.61 13.57 -4.06
N ALA A 50 -6.81 12.64 -4.60
CA ALA A 50 -5.54 12.94 -5.28
C ALA A 50 -5.67 13.09 -6.81
N SER A 51 -6.88 13.18 -7.35
CA SER A 51 -7.09 13.36 -8.80
C SER A 51 -6.70 14.76 -9.31
N ASP A 52 -6.59 15.74 -8.42
CA ASP A 52 -6.19 17.10 -8.75
C ASP A 52 -5.06 17.56 -7.81
N GLN A 53 -3.90 17.84 -8.40
CA GLN A 53 -2.67 18.36 -7.77
C GLN A 53 -1.84 17.36 -6.96
N GLY A 54 -0.52 17.56 -7.00
CA GLY A 54 0.50 16.72 -6.38
C GLY A 54 0.31 16.57 -4.87
N ALA A 55 -0.55 15.64 -4.48
CA ALA A 55 -0.88 15.36 -3.10
C ALA A 55 0.32 14.69 -2.39
N THR A 56 0.98 15.46 -1.52
CA THR A 56 1.72 14.91 -0.39
C THR A 56 0.72 14.16 0.48
N LEU A 57 0.77 12.83 0.44
CA LEU A 57 0.06 12.00 1.40
C LEU A 57 0.96 11.92 2.64
N ALA A 58 0.46 12.40 3.77
CA ALA A 58 1.00 11.95 5.04
C ALA A 58 0.88 10.43 5.06
N ALA A 59 1.94 9.73 5.47
CA ALA A 59 1.77 8.35 5.94
C ALA A 59 0.57 8.38 6.88
N ALA A 60 -0.38 7.48 6.73
CA ALA A 60 -1.43 7.39 7.72
C ALA A 60 -0.75 7.34 9.10
N ASP A 61 -1.19 8.15 10.06
CA ASP A 61 -0.85 8.00 11.49
C ASP A 61 -1.49 6.69 12.00
N ASP A 62 -1.28 5.60 11.25
CA ASP A 62 -1.85 4.30 11.48
C ASP A 62 -0.81 3.49 12.27
N PRO A 63 -1.08 3.20 13.55
CA PRO A 63 -0.15 2.48 14.42
C PRO A 63 0.16 1.06 13.92
N ILE A 64 -0.57 0.55 12.93
CA ILE A 64 -0.35 -0.78 12.36
C ILE A 64 0.86 -0.82 11.41
N ILE A 65 1.18 0.26 10.70
CA ILE A 65 2.25 0.29 9.69
C ILE A 65 3.18 1.48 9.94
N GLN A 66 4.30 1.25 10.63
CA GLN A 66 5.41 2.19 10.69
C GLN A 66 6.13 2.22 9.33
N ALA A 67 5.72 3.12 8.43
CA ALA A 67 6.43 3.35 7.19
C ALA A 67 7.85 3.89 7.46
N ALA A 68 8.86 3.30 6.82
CA ALA A 68 10.25 3.72 6.97
C ALA A 68 10.61 4.78 5.92
N GLY A 69 10.64 6.06 6.31
CA GLY A 69 11.36 7.11 5.56
C GLY A 69 10.62 8.44 5.34
N PRO A 70 11.37 9.51 4.99
CA PRO A 70 10.86 10.88 4.94
C PRO A 70 9.84 11.08 3.83
N ALA A 71 9.07 12.16 3.94
CA ALA A 71 8.02 12.61 3.02
C ALA A 71 8.45 12.47 1.54
N SER A 72 8.04 11.37 0.93
CA SER A 72 8.18 11.08 -0.49
C SER A 72 6.79 11.15 -1.12
N THR A 73 6.70 11.60 -2.37
CA THR A 73 5.40 11.65 -3.02
C THR A 73 4.88 10.24 -3.26
N LYS A 74 3.56 10.06 -3.28
CA LYS A 74 2.90 8.77 -3.57
C LYS A 74 3.46 8.09 -4.83
N ALA A 75 3.75 8.88 -5.87
CA ALA A 75 4.30 8.38 -7.11
C ALA A 75 5.72 7.82 -6.95
N ASP A 76 6.54 8.44 -6.10
CA ASP A 76 7.90 8.00 -5.83
C ASP A 76 7.90 6.70 -5.02
N VAL A 77 7.03 6.58 -4.01
CA VAL A 77 6.86 5.34 -3.24
C VAL A 77 6.43 4.20 -4.16
N LEU A 78 5.41 4.43 -4.99
CA LEU A 78 4.91 3.40 -5.92
C LEU A 78 5.99 2.90 -6.88
N LYS A 79 6.85 3.77 -7.41
CA LYS A 79 7.96 3.37 -8.30
C LYS A 79 8.99 2.46 -7.63
N THR A 80 9.05 2.43 -6.31
CA THR A 80 9.97 1.55 -5.56
C THR A 80 9.34 0.23 -5.12
N CYS A 81 8.03 0.04 -5.36
CA CYS A 81 7.30 -1.17 -5.00
C CYS A 81 7.36 -2.21 -6.12
N ASP A 82 7.49 -3.47 -5.74
CA ASP A 82 7.35 -4.61 -6.65
C ASP A 82 5.87 -4.93 -6.93
N PHE A 83 5.00 -4.74 -5.94
CA PHE A 83 3.54 -4.90 -6.08
C PHE A 83 2.77 -4.13 -5.00
N ALA A 84 1.46 -3.97 -5.22
CA ALA A 84 0.52 -3.40 -4.27
C ALA A 84 -0.48 -4.47 -3.79
N VAL A 85 -0.83 -4.43 -2.50
CA VAL A 85 -1.88 -5.26 -1.91
C VAL A 85 -3.05 -4.37 -1.51
N VAL A 86 -4.26 -4.69 -1.97
CA VAL A 86 -5.46 -3.87 -1.74
C VAL A 86 -6.49 -4.70 -0.98
N PHE A 87 -6.81 -4.28 0.25
CA PHE A 87 -7.85 -4.87 1.08
C PHE A 87 -9.17 -4.09 0.94
N GLY A 88 -10.21 -4.79 0.51
CA GLY A 88 -11.56 -4.25 0.38
C GLY A 88 -12.34 -4.92 -0.75
N GLY A 89 -13.58 -4.49 -0.95
CA GLY A 89 -14.43 -5.06 -2.02
C GLY A 89 -14.01 -4.63 -3.43
N ASP A 90 -14.75 -5.10 -4.42
CA ASP A 90 -14.46 -4.90 -5.85
C ASP A 90 -14.27 -3.43 -6.21
N GLY A 91 -15.13 -2.54 -5.72
CA GLY A 91 -15.02 -1.10 -5.97
C GLY A 91 -13.71 -0.49 -5.46
N SER A 92 -13.23 -0.95 -4.30
CA SER A 92 -11.95 -0.54 -3.72
C SER A 92 -10.77 -1.04 -4.56
N ILE A 93 -10.80 -2.31 -4.94
CA ILE A 93 -9.74 -2.94 -5.75
C ILE A 93 -9.65 -2.28 -7.12
N ILE A 94 -10.79 -2.13 -7.82
CA ILE A 94 -10.85 -1.53 -9.16
C ILE A 94 -10.41 -0.07 -9.14
N SER A 95 -10.89 0.74 -8.18
CA SER A 95 -10.52 2.15 -8.10
C SER A 95 -9.04 2.34 -7.78
N THR A 96 -8.49 1.53 -6.87
CA THR A 96 -7.06 1.55 -6.54
C THR A 96 -6.21 1.09 -7.72
N ALA A 97 -6.59 0.00 -8.39
CA ALA A 97 -5.87 -0.52 -9.55
C ALA A 97 -5.79 0.49 -10.69
N ARG A 98 -6.82 1.31 -10.91
CA ARG A 98 -6.79 2.41 -11.91
C ARG A 98 -5.67 3.43 -11.66
N ILE A 99 -5.34 3.69 -10.39
CA ILE A 99 -4.29 4.65 -10.02
C ILE A 99 -2.92 3.95 -10.04
N VAL A 100 -2.84 2.77 -9.42
CA VAL A 100 -1.59 2.02 -9.25
C VAL A 100 -1.03 1.53 -10.59
N SER A 101 -1.89 1.13 -11.53
CA SER A 101 -1.50 0.72 -12.89
C SER A 101 -0.79 1.84 -13.68
N ARG A 102 -1.09 3.12 -13.40
CA ARG A 102 -0.39 4.25 -14.03
C ARG A 102 1.08 4.33 -13.61
N ALA A 103 1.42 3.75 -12.46
CA ALA A 103 2.79 3.61 -11.98
C ALA A 103 3.43 2.27 -12.39
N SER A 104 2.77 1.47 -13.23
CA SER A 104 3.23 0.14 -13.67
C SER A 104 3.46 -0.85 -12.53
N VAL A 105 2.75 -0.70 -11.41
CA VAL A 105 2.83 -1.61 -10.26
C VAL A 105 1.68 -2.63 -10.34
N PRO A 106 1.94 -3.94 -10.26
CA PRO A 106 0.91 -4.96 -10.24
C PRO A 106 0.10 -4.93 -8.93
N VAL A 107 -1.16 -5.36 -8.99
CA VAL A 107 -2.11 -5.31 -7.87
C VAL A 107 -2.59 -6.70 -7.49
N ILE A 108 -2.55 -6.99 -6.19
CA ILE A 108 -3.17 -8.17 -5.56
C ILE A 108 -4.38 -7.66 -4.77
N GLY A 109 -5.59 -8.05 -5.18
CA GLY A 109 -6.82 -7.73 -4.47
C GLY A 109 -7.17 -8.78 -3.42
N VAL A 110 -7.57 -8.34 -2.23
CA VAL A 110 -8.04 -9.16 -1.11
C VAL A 110 -9.43 -8.65 -0.72
N ASN A 111 -10.47 -9.49 -0.89
CA ASN A 111 -11.87 -9.18 -0.63
C ASN A 111 -12.37 -10.03 0.55
#